data_AF-A0A7Y1ZQU4-F1
#
_entry.id   AF-A0A7Y1ZQU4-F1
#
_cell.length_a   1.000
_cell.length_b   1.000
_cell.length_c   1.000
_cell.angle_alpha   90.00
_cell.angle_beta   90.00
_cell.angle_gamma   90.00
#
_symmetry.space_group_name_H-M   'P 1'
#
loop_
_entity.id
_entity.type
_entity.pdbx_description
1 polymer ?
#
loop_
_entity_poly.entity_id
_entity_poly.type
_entity_poly.pdbx_seq_one_letter_code
_entity_poly.pdbx_strand_id
1 'polypeptide(L)'
;RMEAPYTHEELVDACVDTVANSGMESCYIRPVIYRGEGRMGVNPLGNKVETFVAVWKWGAYLGETALTDGVDVQVASWSRVAPNTIPAMAKAGGNYLNASLVKMDAVLNGYAEGIMLSTDGYIAEGSGENLFIIVDGKLYTAPVGMSILPGITRDAIITLAKGLGYEVFEKAIPREALYLADELFFTGTAAEVTPIRSVDKYTVGSGTRGPITERIQSAFFDVVQNGNDPHGWLTPVPVAVEG
;
A
#
# COMPACT_ATOMS: atom_id res chain seq x y z
N ARG A 1 -16.32 3.37 13.65
CA ARG A 1 -17.16 4.15 14.60
C ARG A 1 -16.36 4.35 15.89
N MET A 2 -15.60 5.43 15.92
CA MET A 2 -14.68 5.80 16.99
C MET A 2 -14.51 7.31 16.89
N GLU A 3 -14.78 8.03 17.98
CA GLU A 3 -14.46 9.45 18.06
C GLU A 3 -12.99 9.55 18.46
N ALA A 4 -12.18 10.17 17.59
CA ALA A 4 -10.78 10.39 17.88
C ALA A 4 -10.67 11.42 19.01
N PRO A 5 -9.81 11.20 20.02
CA PRO A 5 -9.62 12.16 21.12
C PRO A 5 -8.83 13.41 20.70
N TYR A 6 -8.29 13.43 19.48
CA TYR A 6 -7.49 14.51 18.92
C TYR A 6 -8.02 14.89 17.52
N THR A 7 -7.84 16.15 17.16
CA THR A 7 -8.10 16.67 15.83
C THR A 7 -7.07 16.16 14.82
N HIS A 8 -7.36 16.34 13.53
CA HIS A 8 -6.41 15.98 12.47
C HIS A 8 -5.08 16.74 12.59
N GLU A 9 -5.14 18.05 12.86
CA GLU A 9 -3.96 18.91 13.02
C GLU A 9 -3.10 18.45 14.20
N GLU A 10 -3.70 18.20 15.37
CA GLU A 10 -2.96 17.68 16.54
C GLU A 10 -2.28 16.33 16.27
N LEU A 11 -2.90 15.45 15.45
CA LEU A 11 -2.29 14.18 15.07
C LEU A 11 -1.12 14.36 14.09
N VAL A 12 -1.21 15.33 13.17
CA VAL A 12 -0.12 15.68 12.26
C VAL A 12 1.06 16.24 13.06
N ASP A 13 0.80 17.19 13.95
CA ASP A 13 1.83 17.78 14.82
C ASP A 13 2.50 16.70 15.68
N ALA A 14 1.71 15.80 16.27
CA ALA A 14 2.26 14.67 17.02
C ALA A 14 3.16 13.75 16.17
N CYS A 15 2.84 13.53 14.90
CA CYS A 15 3.71 12.80 13.98
C CYS A 15 5.01 13.55 13.70
N VAL A 16 4.94 14.84 13.38
CA VAL A 16 6.11 15.69 13.13
C VAL A 16 7.03 15.72 14.36
N ASP A 17 6.46 15.97 15.54
CA ASP A 17 7.20 16.02 16.80
C ASP A 17 7.85 14.68 17.14
N THR A 18 7.15 13.56 16.91
CA THR A 18 7.70 12.23 17.19
C THR A 18 8.90 11.94 16.29
N VAL A 19 8.85 12.32 15.01
CA VAL A 19 9.99 12.16 14.09
C VAL A 19 11.14 13.10 14.48
N ALA A 20 10.87 14.39 14.71
CA ALA A 20 11.87 15.36 15.11
C ALA A 20 12.64 14.94 16.38
N ASN A 21 11.91 14.50 17.41
CA ASN A 21 12.48 14.04 18.68
C ASN A 21 13.22 12.69 18.56
N SER A 22 12.96 11.91 17.50
CA SER A 22 13.66 10.64 17.28
C SER A 22 15.07 10.81 16.69
N GLY A 23 15.38 11.98 16.12
CA GLY A 23 16.63 12.22 15.39
C GLY A 23 16.76 11.44 14.07
N MET A 24 15.71 10.77 13.60
CA MET A 24 15.77 9.95 12.38
C MET A 24 15.50 10.80 11.13
N GLU A 25 16.45 10.83 10.20
CA GLU A 25 16.26 11.46 8.88
C GLU A 25 15.29 10.68 7.98
N SER A 26 15.27 9.35 8.11
CA SER A 26 14.35 8.47 7.39
C SER A 26 13.78 7.44 8.33
N CYS A 27 12.45 7.37 8.41
CA CYS A 27 11.72 6.44 9.25
C CYS A 27 10.33 6.15 8.68
N TYR A 28 9.72 5.09 9.20
CA TYR A 28 8.31 4.83 9.01
C TYR A 28 7.53 5.29 10.24
N ILE A 29 6.38 5.93 10.01
CA ILE A 29 5.49 6.45 11.05
C ILE A 29 4.26 5.55 11.17
N ARG A 30 3.89 5.18 12.39
CA ARG A 30 2.70 4.35 12.71
C ARG A 30 1.79 5.04 13.71
N PRO A 31 0.87 5.91 13.26
CA PRO A 31 -0.23 6.38 14.08
C PRO A 31 -1.26 5.26 14.26
N VAL A 32 -1.74 5.04 15.48
CA VAL A 32 -2.78 4.06 15.77
C VAL A 32 -3.77 4.64 16.77
N ILE A 33 -5.05 4.58 16.42
CA ILE A 33 -6.17 4.86 17.33
C ILE A 33 -6.87 3.54 17.66
N TYR A 34 -7.03 3.24 18.95
CA TYR A 34 -7.61 1.98 19.41
C TYR A 34 -8.52 2.19 20.62
N ARG A 35 -9.34 1.17 20.94
CA ARG A 35 -10.10 1.15 22.19
C ARG A 35 -9.27 0.44 23.26
N GLY A 36 -8.89 1.18 24.29
CA GLY A 36 -8.13 0.69 25.43
C GLY A 36 -9.04 0.15 26.54
N GLU A 37 -8.69 0.49 27.77
CA GLU A 37 -9.36 0.00 28.98
C GLU A 37 -10.87 0.27 28.99
N GLY A 38 -11.64 -0.69 29.52
CA GLY A 38 -13.07 -0.59 29.72
C GLY A 38 -13.75 -1.94 29.86
N ARG A 39 -14.98 -2.03 29.38
CA ARG A 39 -15.79 -3.26 29.40
C ARG A 39 -15.19 -4.30 28.46
N MET A 40 -15.25 -5.57 28.88
CA MET A 40 -14.68 -6.71 28.15
C MET A 40 -15.65 -7.39 27.17
N GLY A 41 -16.88 -6.89 27.03
CA GLY A 41 -17.84 -7.42 26.05
C GLY A 41 -17.50 -6.98 24.62
N VAL A 42 -18.09 -7.65 23.62
CA VAL A 42 -17.92 -7.31 22.19
C VAL A 42 -18.34 -5.88 21.89
N ASN A 43 -19.35 -5.35 22.59
CA ASN A 43 -19.73 -3.95 22.50
C ASN A 43 -18.71 -3.08 23.25
N PRO A 44 -17.89 -2.29 22.54
CA PRO A 44 -16.80 -1.57 23.15
C PRO A 44 -17.17 -0.10 23.41
N LEU A 45 -18.46 0.26 23.30
CA LEU A 45 -18.95 1.61 23.62
C LEU A 45 -18.71 1.92 25.10
N GLY A 46 -18.18 3.11 25.37
CA GLY A 46 -17.76 3.54 26.70
C GLY A 46 -16.31 3.16 27.06
N ASN A 47 -15.65 2.28 26.31
CA ASN A 47 -14.21 2.05 26.49
C ASN A 47 -13.44 3.28 26.03
N LYS A 48 -12.33 3.56 26.72
CA LYS A 48 -11.46 4.70 26.41
C LYS A 48 -10.90 4.55 25.00
N VAL A 49 -10.90 5.64 24.24
CA VAL A 49 -10.19 5.70 22.95
C VAL A 49 -8.81 6.25 23.24
N GLU A 50 -7.79 5.51 22.83
CA GLU A 50 -6.39 5.86 23.04
C GLU A 50 -5.68 5.97 21.70
N THR A 51 -4.58 6.71 21.67
CA THR A 51 -3.80 6.97 20.46
C THR A 51 -2.33 6.94 20.80
N PHE A 52 -1.53 6.34 19.92
CA PHE A 52 -0.08 6.46 19.95
C PHE A 52 0.46 6.74 18.55
N VAL A 53 1.64 7.33 18.51
CA VAL A 53 2.48 7.46 17.31
C VAL A 53 3.81 6.80 17.62
N ALA A 54 4.24 5.90 16.75
CA ALA A 54 5.54 5.24 16.85
C ALA A 54 6.32 5.45 15.56
N VAL A 55 7.65 5.59 15.68
CA VAL A 55 8.58 5.74 14.55
C VAL A 55 9.74 4.76 14.67
N TRP A 56 10.19 4.23 13.54
CA TRP A 56 11.37 3.36 13.46
C TRP A 56 11.97 3.35 12.06
N LYS A 57 13.25 2.97 11.95
CA LYS A 57 13.89 2.71 10.65
C LYS A 57 13.28 1.47 10.01
N TRP A 58 12.87 1.58 8.75
CA TRP A 58 12.30 0.45 8.01
C TRP A 58 12.91 0.41 6.61
N GLY A 59 13.55 -0.71 6.26
CA GLY A 59 14.06 -0.97 4.91
C GLY A 59 12.97 -1.38 3.92
N ALA A 60 13.37 -1.75 2.70
CA ALA A 60 12.46 -2.15 1.62
C ALA A 60 11.55 -3.32 2.04
N TYR A 61 10.23 -3.13 1.96
CA TYR A 61 9.24 -4.06 2.51
C TYR A 61 9.25 -5.45 1.86
N LEU A 62 9.56 -5.52 0.56
CA LEU A 62 9.58 -6.77 -0.22
C LEU A 62 11.00 -7.29 -0.51
N GLY A 63 12.03 -6.69 0.11
CA GLY A 63 13.44 -7.08 -0.06
C GLY A 63 14.28 -6.04 -0.78
N GLU A 64 15.61 -6.11 -0.60
CA GLU A 64 16.56 -5.08 -1.04
C GLU A 64 16.58 -4.84 -2.55
N THR A 65 16.40 -5.89 -3.36
CA THR A 65 16.38 -5.78 -4.84
C THR A 65 14.96 -5.70 -5.42
N ALA A 66 13.93 -5.68 -4.57
CA ALA A 66 12.54 -5.73 -5.03
C ALA A 66 12.18 -4.55 -5.94
N LEU A 67 12.70 -3.36 -5.64
CA LEU A 67 12.43 -2.14 -6.41
C LEU A 67 13.10 -2.14 -7.80
N THR A 68 14.16 -2.93 -8.01
CA THR A 68 14.92 -3.00 -9.27
C THR A 68 14.55 -4.23 -10.08
N ASP A 69 14.58 -5.41 -9.46
CA ASP A 69 14.47 -6.70 -10.13
C ASP A 69 13.01 -7.17 -10.23
N GLY A 70 12.15 -6.60 -9.38
CA GLY A 70 10.79 -7.04 -9.19
C GLY A 70 10.66 -8.32 -8.37
N VAL A 71 9.42 -8.64 -8.00
CA VAL A 71 9.09 -9.76 -7.11
C VAL A 71 8.27 -10.84 -7.80
N ASP A 72 8.41 -12.07 -7.30
CA ASP A 72 7.58 -13.21 -7.72
C ASP A 72 6.38 -13.34 -6.77
N VAL A 73 5.18 -13.37 -7.33
CA VAL A 73 3.94 -13.37 -6.54
C VAL A 73 3.04 -14.53 -6.94
N GLN A 74 2.10 -14.86 -6.06
CA GLN A 74 1.04 -15.83 -6.37
C GLN A 74 -0.34 -15.21 -6.22
N VAL A 75 -1.32 -15.75 -6.93
CA VAL A 75 -2.72 -15.44 -6.62
C VAL A 75 -3.15 -16.23 -5.39
N ALA A 76 -3.68 -15.54 -4.40
CA ALA A 76 -4.06 -16.11 -3.13
C ALA A 76 -5.27 -17.06 -3.24
N SER A 77 -5.30 -18.07 -2.37
CA SER A 77 -6.46 -18.94 -2.14
C SER A 77 -7.54 -18.26 -1.29
N TRP A 78 -7.17 -17.28 -0.47
CA TRP A 78 -8.06 -16.47 0.33
C TRP A 78 -8.57 -15.26 -0.45
N SER A 79 -9.89 -15.14 -0.57
CA SER A 79 -10.52 -13.95 -1.13
C SER A 79 -10.40 -12.75 -0.19
N ARG A 80 -10.51 -11.56 -0.77
CA ARG A 80 -10.71 -10.30 -0.06
C ARG A 80 -12.06 -10.30 0.65
N VAL A 81 -12.20 -9.48 1.69
CA VAL A 81 -13.46 -9.33 2.43
C VAL A 81 -14.59 -8.86 1.50
N ALA A 82 -15.77 -9.47 1.63
CA ALA A 82 -16.92 -9.09 0.83
C ALA A 82 -17.45 -7.71 1.26
N PRO A 83 -18.03 -6.91 0.34
CA PRO A 83 -18.77 -5.72 0.72
C PRO A 83 -19.79 -6.01 1.82
N ASN A 84 -20.01 -5.05 2.73
CA ASN A 84 -20.94 -5.17 3.86
C ASN A 84 -20.60 -6.27 4.90
N THR A 85 -19.37 -6.80 4.92
CA THR A 85 -18.90 -7.68 6.01
C THR A 85 -18.02 -6.94 7.00
N ILE A 86 -16.82 -6.53 6.57
CA ILE A 86 -15.91 -5.65 7.30
C ILE A 86 -15.50 -4.51 6.34
N PRO A 87 -15.50 -3.23 6.75
CA PRO A 87 -15.20 -2.12 5.84
C PRO A 87 -13.76 -2.15 5.32
N ALA A 88 -13.57 -2.58 4.07
CA ALA A 88 -12.25 -2.63 3.42
C ALA A 88 -11.61 -1.24 3.23
N MET A 89 -12.44 -0.20 3.06
CA MET A 89 -11.99 1.19 2.94
C MET A 89 -11.43 1.76 4.25
N ALA A 90 -11.67 1.11 5.39
CA ALA A 90 -11.08 1.50 6.67
C ALA A 90 -9.80 0.69 6.90
N LYS A 91 -8.69 1.36 7.23
CA LYS A 91 -7.43 0.69 7.59
C LYS A 91 -7.44 0.20 9.04
N ALA A 92 -8.29 -0.78 9.34
CA ALA A 92 -8.49 -1.32 10.69
C ALA A 92 -7.60 -2.54 10.98
N GLY A 93 -7.12 -2.68 12.22
CA GLY A 93 -6.28 -3.81 12.63
C GLY A 93 -6.93 -5.18 12.37
N GLY A 94 -8.24 -5.33 12.61
CA GLY A 94 -8.96 -6.58 12.33
C GLY A 94 -8.96 -7.00 10.86
N ASN A 95 -8.81 -6.05 9.92
CA ASN A 95 -8.74 -6.35 8.49
C ASN A 95 -7.46 -7.13 8.14
N TYR A 96 -6.40 -6.96 8.93
CA TYR A 96 -5.11 -7.59 8.69
C TYR A 96 -5.11 -9.10 8.95
N LEU A 97 -6.13 -9.69 9.59
CA LEU A 97 -6.24 -11.14 9.70
C LEU A 97 -6.30 -11.82 8.32
N ASN A 98 -7.05 -11.23 7.38
CA ASN A 98 -7.14 -11.69 5.99
C ASN A 98 -5.80 -11.51 5.26
N ALA A 99 -5.18 -10.33 5.38
CA ALA A 99 -3.87 -10.04 4.79
C ALA A 99 -2.77 -10.99 5.28
N SER A 100 -2.72 -11.26 6.59
CA SER A 100 -1.72 -12.15 7.19
C SER A 100 -1.82 -13.57 6.65
N LEU A 101 -3.04 -14.11 6.46
CA LEU A 101 -3.22 -15.44 5.86
C LEU A 101 -2.64 -15.49 4.44
N VAL A 102 -2.94 -14.48 3.63
CA VAL A 102 -2.43 -14.38 2.25
C VAL A 102 -0.90 -14.31 2.23
N LYS A 103 -0.32 -13.47 3.08
CA LYS A 103 1.14 -13.33 3.19
C LYS A 103 1.80 -14.63 3.64
N MET A 104 1.26 -15.29 4.65
CA MET A 104 1.79 -16.57 5.16
C MET A 104 1.77 -17.63 4.07
N ASP A 105 0.67 -17.77 3.31
CA ASP A 105 0.57 -18.72 2.20
C ASP A 105 1.58 -18.39 1.08
N ALA A 106 1.80 -17.12 0.76
CA ALA A 106 2.81 -16.70 -0.22
C ALA A 106 4.22 -17.11 0.20
N VAL A 107 4.61 -16.78 1.43
CA VAL A 107 5.93 -17.12 1.97
C VAL A 107 6.14 -18.63 2.02
N LEU A 108 5.15 -19.40 2.49
CA LEU A 108 5.24 -20.86 2.57
C LEU A 108 5.37 -21.52 1.19
N ASN A 109 4.81 -20.89 0.15
CA ASN A 109 4.91 -21.37 -1.23
C ASN A 109 6.12 -20.81 -2.00
N GLY A 110 6.99 -20.03 -1.33
CA GLY A 110 8.21 -19.49 -1.93
C GLY A 110 8.00 -18.23 -2.78
N TYR A 111 6.89 -17.51 -2.59
CA TYR A 111 6.61 -16.23 -3.23
C TYR A 111 6.87 -15.07 -2.27
N ALA A 112 7.16 -13.90 -2.84
CA ALA A 112 7.35 -12.68 -2.06
C ALA A 112 6.02 -12.16 -1.52
N GLU A 113 4.92 -12.25 -2.27
CA GLU A 113 3.62 -11.68 -1.90
C GLU A 113 2.45 -12.41 -2.56
N GLY A 114 1.24 -12.20 -2.05
CA GLY A 114 0.00 -12.74 -2.60
C GLY A 114 -0.93 -11.66 -3.16
N ILE A 115 -1.53 -11.91 -4.33
CA ILE A 115 -2.60 -11.10 -4.93
C ILE A 115 -3.94 -11.70 -4.53
N MET A 116 -4.79 -10.92 -3.85
CA MET A 116 -6.15 -11.31 -3.53
C MET A 116 -7.11 -11.01 -4.67
N LEU A 117 -8.13 -11.87 -4.79
CA LEU A 117 -9.31 -11.61 -5.60
C LEU A 117 -10.47 -11.19 -4.71
N SER A 118 -11.36 -10.35 -5.24
CA SER A 118 -12.71 -10.15 -4.71
C SER A 118 -13.48 -11.48 -4.64
N THR A 119 -14.59 -11.50 -3.91
CA THR A 119 -15.47 -12.68 -3.82
C THR A 119 -16.10 -13.09 -5.15
N ASP A 120 -16.14 -12.17 -6.12
CA ASP A 120 -16.65 -12.41 -7.47
C ASP A 120 -15.55 -12.88 -8.45
N GLY A 121 -14.31 -13.07 -7.97
CA GLY A 121 -13.20 -13.59 -8.76
C GLY A 121 -12.41 -12.55 -9.56
N TYR A 122 -12.76 -11.26 -9.46
CA TYR A 122 -11.96 -10.17 -10.03
C TYR A 122 -10.79 -9.80 -9.13
N ILE A 123 -9.73 -9.29 -9.72
CA ILE A 123 -8.54 -8.79 -9.03
C ILE A 123 -8.92 -7.68 -8.04
N ALA A 124 -8.41 -7.79 -6.81
CA ALA A 124 -8.52 -6.76 -5.79
C ALA A 124 -7.15 -6.08 -5.58
N GLU A 125 -6.39 -6.54 -4.58
CA GLU A 125 -5.13 -5.92 -4.14
C GLU A 125 -4.16 -7.00 -3.61
N GLY A 126 -2.90 -6.64 -3.36
CA GLY A 126 -1.96 -7.46 -2.60
C GLY A 126 -2.34 -7.56 -1.12
N SER A 127 -1.61 -8.32 -0.31
CA SER A 127 -1.90 -8.42 1.12
C SER A 127 -1.78 -7.08 1.87
N GLY A 128 -0.89 -6.19 1.39
CA GLY A 128 -0.65 -4.86 1.98
C GLY A 128 -0.60 -3.70 0.99
N GLU A 129 -0.80 -3.97 -0.30
CA GLU A 129 -0.48 -3.07 -1.42
C GLU A 129 -1.63 -3.02 -2.44
N ASN A 130 -1.90 -1.86 -3.05
CA ASN A 130 -2.75 -1.82 -4.25
C ASN A 130 -1.96 -2.32 -5.47
N LEU A 131 -2.68 -2.79 -6.49
CA LEU A 131 -2.10 -3.38 -7.71
C LEU A 131 -2.42 -2.54 -8.94
N PHE A 132 -1.42 -2.40 -9.81
CA PHE A 132 -1.55 -1.84 -11.16
C PHE A 132 -1.14 -2.86 -12.22
N ILE A 133 -1.86 -2.80 -13.34
CA ILE A 133 -1.71 -3.67 -14.50
C ILE A 133 -1.53 -2.79 -15.73
N ILE A 134 -0.52 -3.08 -16.55
CA ILE A 134 -0.26 -2.35 -17.78
C ILE A 134 -0.50 -3.27 -18.97
N VAL A 135 -1.35 -2.81 -19.89
CA VAL A 135 -1.67 -3.51 -21.15
C VAL A 135 -1.75 -2.48 -22.27
N ASP A 136 -0.99 -2.68 -23.34
CA ASP A 136 -0.91 -1.79 -24.51
C ASP A 136 -0.63 -0.33 -24.10
N GLY A 137 0.28 -0.15 -23.14
CA GLY A 137 0.67 1.16 -22.62
C GLY A 137 -0.36 1.89 -21.74
N LYS A 138 -1.48 1.23 -21.39
CA LYS A 138 -2.55 1.78 -20.54
C LYS A 138 -2.51 1.17 -19.15
N LEU A 139 -2.75 1.98 -18.13
CA LEU A 139 -2.76 1.53 -16.75
C LEU A 139 -4.18 1.16 -16.31
N TYR A 140 -4.29 0.05 -15.61
CA TYR A 140 -5.50 -0.46 -15.00
C TYR A 140 -5.25 -0.72 -13.52
N THR A 141 -6.23 -0.40 -12.69
CA THR A 141 -6.24 -0.76 -11.26
C THR A 141 -7.68 -1.05 -10.84
N ALA A 142 -7.87 -1.86 -9.80
CA ALA A 142 -9.20 -2.15 -9.30
C ALA A 142 -9.87 -0.87 -8.75
N PRO A 143 -11.18 -0.66 -8.95
CA PRO A 143 -11.89 0.44 -8.31
C PRO A 143 -12.06 0.15 -6.82
N VAL A 144 -12.17 1.19 -6.00
CA VAL A 144 -12.38 1.08 -4.54
C VAL A 144 -13.58 0.20 -4.16
N GLY A 145 -14.59 0.14 -5.03
CA GLY A 145 -15.75 -0.74 -4.88
C GLY A 145 -15.47 -2.25 -4.88
N MET A 146 -14.28 -2.71 -5.30
CA MET A 146 -13.87 -4.12 -5.27
C MET A 146 -13.15 -4.51 -3.98
N SER A 147 -13.57 -3.91 -2.85
CA SER A 147 -13.03 -4.19 -1.52
C SER A 147 -11.52 -3.96 -1.37
N ILE A 148 -10.96 -3.01 -2.12
CA ILE A 148 -9.58 -2.57 -1.93
C ILE A 148 -9.50 -1.38 -0.96
N LEU A 149 -8.36 -1.20 -0.31
CA LEU A 149 -8.08 0.01 0.45
C LEU A 149 -7.84 1.18 -0.53
N PRO A 150 -8.41 2.38 -0.33
CA PRO A 150 -8.07 3.57 -1.11
C PRO A 150 -6.68 4.07 -0.69
N GLY A 151 -5.62 3.43 -1.21
CA GLY A 151 -4.25 3.74 -0.83
C GLY A 151 -3.79 5.13 -1.28
N ILE A 152 -3.05 5.82 -0.41
CA ILE A 152 -2.49 7.15 -0.70
C ILE A 152 -1.39 7.06 -1.77
N THR A 153 -0.54 6.03 -1.72
CA THR A 153 0.46 5.79 -2.78
C THR A 153 -0.23 5.52 -4.11
N ARG A 154 -1.33 4.75 -4.13
CA ARG A 154 -2.13 4.52 -5.35
C ARG A 154 -2.65 5.83 -5.92
N ASP A 155 -3.21 6.71 -5.09
CA ASP A 155 -3.70 8.03 -5.52
C ASP A 155 -2.58 8.91 -6.10
N ALA A 156 -1.41 8.94 -5.44
CA ALA A 156 -0.22 9.61 -5.94
C ALA A 156 0.23 9.05 -7.30
N ILE A 157 0.27 7.73 -7.46
CA ILE A 157 0.62 7.08 -8.73
C ILE A 157 -0.39 7.40 -9.84
N ILE A 158 -1.69 7.41 -9.55
CA ILE A 158 -2.72 7.82 -10.54
C ILE A 158 -2.47 9.27 -10.99
N THR A 159 -2.16 10.16 -10.05
CA THR A 159 -1.85 11.58 -10.32
C THR A 159 -0.60 11.74 -11.18
N LEU A 160 0.50 11.10 -10.78
CA LEU A 160 1.77 11.15 -11.51
C LEU A 160 1.65 10.52 -12.91
N ALA A 161 0.99 9.36 -13.03
CA ALA A 161 0.80 8.69 -14.31
C ALA A 161 0.02 9.56 -15.31
N LYS A 162 -1.05 10.23 -14.86
CA LYS A 162 -1.79 11.19 -15.68
C LYS A 162 -0.92 12.38 -16.07
N GLY A 163 -0.12 12.92 -15.16
CA GLY A 163 0.83 14.00 -15.44
C GLY A 163 1.90 13.62 -16.47
N LEU A 164 2.30 12.35 -16.50
CA LEU A 164 3.22 11.78 -17.50
C LEU A 164 2.56 11.48 -18.87
N GLY A 165 1.24 11.69 -18.98
CA GLY A 165 0.47 11.49 -20.21
C GLY A 165 -0.12 10.08 -20.38
N TYR A 166 -0.12 9.25 -19.34
CA TYR A 166 -0.73 7.92 -19.39
C TYR A 166 -2.23 7.94 -19.12
N GLU A 167 -2.96 7.07 -19.82
CA GLU A 167 -4.36 6.77 -19.49
C GLU A 167 -4.42 5.80 -18.31
N VAL A 168 -5.27 6.12 -17.32
CA VAL A 168 -5.46 5.29 -16.12
C VAL A 168 -6.93 4.95 -15.97
N PHE A 169 -7.24 3.65 -15.87
CA PHE A 169 -8.58 3.10 -15.78
C PHE A 169 -8.81 2.36 -14.47
N GLU A 170 -9.85 2.76 -13.75
CA GLU A 170 -10.35 2.01 -12.60
C GLU A 170 -11.45 1.05 -13.06
N LYS A 171 -11.13 -0.25 -13.18
CA LYS A 171 -12.04 -1.27 -13.76
C LYS A 171 -12.00 -2.58 -12.99
N ALA A 172 -13.07 -3.37 -13.10
CA ALA A 172 -13.02 -4.77 -12.69
C ALA A 172 -12.11 -5.53 -13.68
N ILE A 173 -11.10 -6.23 -13.15
CA ILE A 173 -10.07 -6.89 -13.97
C ILE A 173 -10.12 -8.39 -13.66
N PRO A 174 -10.32 -9.26 -14.67
CA PRO A 174 -10.34 -10.70 -14.45
C PRO A 174 -8.94 -11.23 -14.10
N ARG A 175 -8.87 -12.34 -13.35
CA ARG A 175 -7.60 -12.91 -12.88
C ARG A 175 -6.59 -13.13 -14.01
N GLU A 176 -7.05 -13.66 -15.14
CA GLU A 176 -6.20 -14.02 -16.28
C GLU A 176 -5.49 -12.82 -16.91
N ALA A 177 -5.95 -11.59 -16.66
CA ALA A 177 -5.24 -10.38 -17.10
C ALA A 177 -3.83 -10.27 -16.51
N LEU A 178 -3.57 -10.88 -15.34
CA LEU A 178 -2.25 -10.94 -14.73
C LEU A 178 -1.21 -11.62 -15.63
N TYR A 179 -1.65 -12.62 -16.42
CA TYR A 179 -0.77 -13.41 -17.27
C TYR A 179 -0.63 -12.84 -18.69
N LEU A 180 -1.45 -11.84 -19.03
CA LEU A 180 -1.46 -11.17 -20.33
C LEU A 180 -0.89 -9.74 -20.26
N ALA A 181 -0.53 -9.28 -19.05
CA ALA A 181 -0.02 -7.94 -18.82
C ALA A 181 1.40 -7.75 -19.38
N ASP A 182 1.65 -6.56 -19.92
CA ASP A 182 2.99 -6.13 -20.31
C ASP A 182 3.85 -5.86 -19.07
N GLU A 183 3.25 -5.23 -18.06
CA GLU A 183 3.89 -4.92 -16.78
C GLU A 183 2.88 -5.01 -15.62
N LEU A 184 3.39 -5.34 -14.43
CA LEU A 184 2.64 -5.36 -13.18
C LEU A 184 3.47 -4.68 -12.09
N PHE A 185 2.81 -3.95 -11.19
CA PHE A 185 3.48 -3.43 -10.00
C PHE A 185 2.53 -3.18 -8.83
N PHE A 186 3.06 -3.30 -7.62
CA PHE A 186 2.39 -2.93 -6.38
C PHE A 186 2.66 -1.48 -5.99
N THR A 187 1.71 -0.90 -5.27
CA THR A 187 1.86 0.41 -4.62
C THR A 187 1.46 0.38 -3.14
N GLY A 188 2.26 0.97 -2.27
CA GLY A 188 1.92 1.16 -0.85
C GLY A 188 2.97 1.99 -0.13
N THR A 189 2.68 2.47 1.09
CA THR A 189 3.67 3.28 1.83
C THR A 189 4.95 2.51 2.13
N ALA A 190 4.84 1.22 2.49
CA ALA A 190 6.00 0.39 2.78
C ALA A 190 6.61 -0.25 1.51
N ALA A 191 5.76 -0.63 0.54
CA ALA A 191 6.18 -1.27 -0.71
C ALA A 191 6.58 -0.27 -1.80
N GLU A 192 6.35 1.03 -1.58
CA GLU A 192 6.59 2.11 -2.53
C GLU A 192 5.96 1.81 -3.90
N VAL A 193 6.77 1.71 -4.96
CA VAL A 193 6.38 1.21 -6.27
C VAL A 193 7.23 -0.02 -6.56
N THR A 194 6.69 -1.23 -6.32
CA THR A 194 7.44 -2.48 -6.47
C THR A 194 7.01 -3.24 -7.73
N PRO A 195 7.90 -3.43 -8.73
CA PRO A 195 7.61 -4.23 -9.92
C PRO A 195 7.30 -5.70 -9.58
N ILE A 196 6.44 -6.34 -10.37
CA ILE A 196 6.13 -7.76 -10.27
C ILE A 196 6.63 -8.44 -11.54
N ARG A 197 7.59 -9.36 -11.39
CA ARG A 197 8.24 -10.01 -12.54
C ARG A 197 7.61 -11.35 -12.92
N SER A 198 6.90 -11.99 -12.00
CA SER A 198 6.14 -13.21 -12.29
C SER A 198 4.92 -13.36 -11.39
N VAL A 199 3.87 -13.99 -11.92
CA VAL A 199 2.65 -14.36 -11.20
C VAL A 199 2.39 -15.84 -11.40
N ASP A 200 2.23 -16.62 -10.33
CA ASP A 200 1.96 -18.07 -10.40
C ASP A 200 2.98 -18.82 -11.29
N LYS A 201 4.24 -18.37 -11.31
CA LYS A 201 5.34 -18.88 -12.16
C LYS A 201 5.22 -18.54 -13.65
N TYR A 202 4.24 -17.74 -14.06
CA TYR A 202 4.20 -17.13 -15.39
C TYR A 202 5.01 -15.83 -15.36
N THR A 203 5.98 -15.71 -16.24
CA THR A 203 6.74 -14.47 -16.43
C THR A 203 5.84 -13.37 -16.95
N VAL A 204 5.93 -12.18 -16.35
CA VAL A 204 5.25 -10.96 -16.79
C VAL A 204 6.19 -10.21 -17.73
N GLY A 205 5.75 -9.88 -18.94
CA GLY A 205 6.56 -9.16 -19.93
C GLY A 205 7.95 -9.78 -20.11
N SER A 206 9.00 -9.00 -19.84
CA SER A 206 10.41 -9.43 -19.91
C SER A 206 10.93 -10.13 -18.65
N GLY A 207 10.12 -10.27 -17.61
CA GLY A 207 10.55 -10.83 -16.31
C GLY A 207 11.41 -9.89 -15.48
N THR A 208 11.31 -8.58 -15.74
CA THR A 208 12.04 -7.52 -15.04
C THR A 208 11.13 -6.30 -14.88
N ARG A 209 11.60 -5.25 -14.20
CA ARG A 209 10.94 -3.94 -14.22
C ARG A 209 10.75 -3.48 -15.67
N GLY A 210 9.51 -3.13 -16.02
CA GLY A 210 9.18 -2.60 -17.34
C GLY A 210 9.35 -1.07 -17.43
N PRO A 211 9.39 -0.52 -18.65
CA PRO A 211 9.71 0.89 -18.88
C PRO A 211 8.64 1.87 -18.32
N ILE A 212 7.36 1.50 -18.32
CA ILE A 212 6.32 2.40 -17.79
C ILE A 212 6.37 2.40 -16.27
N THR A 213 6.54 1.24 -15.65
CA THR A 213 6.76 1.08 -14.21
C THR A 213 7.99 1.86 -13.77
N GLU A 214 9.11 1.76 -14.50
CA GLU A 214 10.32 2.54 -14.22
C GLU A 214 10.05 4.05 -14.25
N ARG A 215 9.39 4.55 -15.30
CA ARG A 215 9.11 5.99 -15.43
C ARG A 215 8.22 6.51 -14.30
N ILE A 216 7.22 5.74 -13.89
CA ILE A 216 6.33 6.07 -12.76
C ILE A 216 7.09 6.01 -11.44
N GLN A 217 7.89 4.96 -11.23
CA GLN A 217 8.72 4.80 -10.05
C GLN A 217 9.72 5.94 -9.90
N SER A 218 10.40 6.34 -10.98
CA SER A 218 11.30 7.50 -10.98
C SER A 218 10.57 8.81 -10.65
N ALA A 219 9.40 9.04 -11.23
CA ALA A 219 8.60 10.24 -10.91
C ALA A 219 8.16 10.25 -9.43
N PHE A 220 7.79 9.10 -8.87
CA PHE A 220 7.46 8.98 -7.45
C PHE A 220 8.67 9.28 -6.55
N PHE A 221 9.83 8.71 -6.83
CA PHE A 221 11.05 8.94 -6.06
C PHE A 221 11.61 10.34 -6.20
N ASP A 222 11.40 11.00 -7.34
CA ASP A 222 11.76 12.41 -7.50
C ASP A 222 11.01 13.32 -6.51
N VAL A 223 9.74 12.98 -6.20
CA VAL A 223 9.00 13.66 -5.14
C VAL A 223 9.55 13.26 -3.77
N VAL A 224 9.51 11.97 -3.42
CA VAL A 224 9.69 11.54 -2.02
C VAL A 224 11.15 11.50 -1.55
N GLN A 225 12.13 11.48 -2.47
CA GLN A 225 13.56 11.49 -2.15
C GLN A 225 14.24 12.80 -2.53
N ASN A 226 13.92 13.37 -3.70
CA ASN A 226 14.59 14.59 -4.19
C ASN A 226 13.85 15.88 -3.82
N GLY A 227 12.62 15.79 -3.28
CA GLY A 227 11.86 16.94 -2.84
C GLY A 227 11.21 17.76 -3.96
N ASN A 228 11.20 17.24 -5.20
CA ASN A 228 10.50 17.91 -6.30
C ASN A 228 9.00 17.68 -6.16
N ASP A 229 8.34 18.53 -5.37
CA ASP A 229 6.95 18.34 -4.94
C ASP A 229 6.00 19.40 -5.54
N PRO A 230 5.61 19.24 -6.82
CA PRO A 230 4.65 20.14 -7.45
C PRO A 230 3.23 20.03 -6.90
N HIS A 231 2.96 19.05 -6.03
CA HIS A 231 1.63 18.73 -5.52
C HIS A 231 1.43 19.12 -4.04
N GLY A 232 2.48 19.56 -3.34
CA GLY A 232 2.41 19.92 -1.92
C GLY A 232 2.18 18.72 -1.00
N TRP A 233 2.73 17.56 -1.35
CA TRP A 233 2.66 16.33 -0.56
C TRP A 233 3.68 16.26 0.59
N LEU A 234 4.74 17.07 0.57
CA LEU A 234 5.81 17.01 1.55
C LEU A 234 5.58 17.99 2.69
N THR A 235 5.68 17.49 3.93
CA THR A 235 5.67 18.30 5.15
C THR A 235 7.09 18.35 5.72
N PRO A 236 7.71 19.53 5.85
CA PRO A 236 9.03 19.66 6.47
C PRO A 236 9.02 19.24 7.94
N VAL A 237 10.05 18.49 8.36
CA VAL A 237 10.22 18.05 9.75
C VAL A 237 11.56 18.56 10.29
N PRO A 238 11.59 19.28 11.42
CA PRO A 238 12.83 19.82 11.98
C PRO A 238 13.60 18.73 12.75
N VAL A 239 14.32 17.87 12.05
CA VAL A 239 15.21 16.87 12.67
C VAL A 239 16.53 17.55 13.01
N ALA A 240 16.92 17.55 14.29
CA ALA A 240 18.23 18.06 14.71
C ALA A 240 19.32 17.09 14.23
N VAL A 241 20.14 17.53 13.27
CA VAL A 241 21.31 16.76 12.82
C VAL A 241 22.39 16.93 13.88
N GLU A 242 22.69 15.88 14.66
CA GLU A 242 23.93 15.85 15.42
C GLU A 242 25.09 15.81 14.43
N GLY A 243 25.87 16.90 14.37
CA GLY A 243 27.03 17.05 13.49
C GLY A 243 28.29 16.35 13.97
#